data_AF-A0A1G8IIE4-F1
#
_entry.id   AF-A0A1G8IIE4-F1
#
_cell.length_a   1.000
_cell.length_b   1.000
_cell.length_c   1.000
_cell.angle_alpha   90.00
_cell.angle_beta   90.00
_cell.angle_gamma   90.00
#
_symmetry.space_group_name_H-M   'P 1'
#
loop_
_entity.id
_entity.type
_entity.pdbx_description
1 polymer ?
#
loop_
_entity_poly.entity_id
_entity_poly.type
_entity_poly.pdbx_seq_one_letter_code
_entity_poly.pdbx_strand_id
1 'polypeptide(L)' 'MNFWAIGFLYQEDVWYDLEKKEDSLDLRSTCFLPTQEMAQQIIDDELSIQYVPVKIEIESMNKGVWSWSRGTVSHWD' A
#
# COMPACT_ATOMS: atom_id res chain seq x y z
N MET A 1 7.57 2.03 -12.15
CA MET A 1 6.10 2.05 -12.37
C MET A 1 5.44 2.53 -11.09
N ASN A 2 4.41 3.37 -11.19
CA ASN A 2 3.75 3.95 -10.02
C ASN A 2 2.46 3.20 -9.72
N PHE A 3 2.35 2.70 -8.50
CA PHE A 3 1.18 2.02 -7.94
C PHE A 3 0.80 2.69 -6.63
N TRP A 4 -0.35 2.29 -6.10
CA TRP A 4 -0.84 2.70 -4.79
C TRP A 4 -1.02 1.48 -3.92
N ALA A 5 -0.74 1.59 -2.65
CA ALA A 5 -1.06 0.57 -1.66
C ALA A 5 -1.79 1.25 -0.50
N ILE A 6 -2.54 0.48 0.26
CA ILE A 6 -3.19 1.00 1.46
C ILE A 6 -2.31 0.65 2.64
N GLY A 7 -1.70 1.65 3.25
CA GLY A 7 -0.83 1.50 4.42
C GLY A 7 -1.57 1.82 5.70
N PHE A 8 -1.17 1.18 6.80
CA PHE A 8 -1.71 1.51 8.12
C PHE A 8 -1.05 2.77 8.68
N LEU A 9 -1.83 3.79 9.02
CA LEU A 9 -1.33 5.09 9.45
C LEU A 9 -0.36 5.01 10.64
N TYR A 10 -0.61 4.10 11.60
CA TYR A 10 0.16 4.01 12.84
C TYR A 10 1.33 3.04 12.82
N GLN A 11 1.47 2.24 11.75
CA GLN A 11 2.55 1.25 11.67
C GLN A 11 3.11 1.21 10.26
N GLU A 12 4.40 1.54 10.17
CA GLU A 12 5.17 1.41 8.95
C GLU A 12 5.21 -0.05 8.49
N ASP A 13 5.26 -0.24 7.18
CA ASP A 13 5.35 -1.56 6.54
C ASP A 13 4.17 -2.51 6.81
N VAL A 14 3.04 -1.97 7.30
CA VAL A 14 1.75 -2.68 7.32
C VAL A 14 0.92 -2.24 6.13
N TRP A 15 0.56 -3.20 5.29
CA TRP A 15 -0.18 -3.02 4.06
C TRP A 15 -1.47 -3.82 4.10
N TYR A 16 -2.55 -3.25 3.59
CA TYR A 16 -3.81 -3.97 3.47
C TYR A 16 -3.79 -4.88 2.23
N ASP A 17 -3.94 -6.18 2.42
CA ASP A 17 -4.05 -7.16 1.36
C ASP A 17 -5.50 -7.23 0.87
N LEU A 18 -5.72 -6.82 -0.38
CA LEU A 18 -7.06 -6.75 -0.97
C LEU A 18 -7.65 -8.12 -1.32
N GLU A 19 -6.79 -9.12 -1.50
CA GLU A 19 -7.22 -10.49 -1.85
C GLU A 19 -7.73 -11.21 -0.60
N LYS A 20 -7.00 -11.07 0.51
CA LYS A 20 -7.35 -11.67 1.81
C LYS A 20 -8.25 -10.81 2.66
N LYS A 21 -8.31 -9.51 2.39
CA LYS A 21 -8.97 -8.49 3.22
C LYS A 21 -8.38 -8.39 4.63
N GLU A 22 -7.07 -8.59 4.75
CA GLU A 22 -6.32 -8.62 6.02
C GLU A 22 -5.09 -7.72 5.96
N ASP A 23 -4.56 -7.32 7.11
CA ASP A 23 -3.25 -6.67 7.19
C ASP A 23 -2.11 -7.66 6.88
N SER A 24 -1.16 -7.20 6.08
CA SER A 24 0.02 -7.94 5.64
C SER A 24 1.26 -7.07 5.86
N LEU A 25 2.28 -7.66 6.48
CA LEU A 25 3.59 -7.03 6.66
C LEU A 25 4.44 -7.10 5.37
N ASP A 26 3.96 -7.85 4.38
CA ASP A 26 4.67 -8.10 3.13
C ASP A 26 3.94 -7.37 2.00
N LEU A 27 4.64 -6.45 1.35
CA LEU A 27 4.09 -5.70 0.21
C LEU A 27 4.06 -6.61 -1.02
N ARG A 28 2.87 -7.16 -1.29
CA ARG A 28 2.64 -8.09 -2.39
C ARG A 28 1.94 -7.43 -3.56
N SER A 29 1.95 -8.14 -4.69
CA SER A 29 1.21 -7.79 -5.90
C SER A 29 -0.28 -7.54 -5.63
N THR A 30 -0.84 -8.23 -4.64
CA THR A 30 -2.25 -8.16 -4.19
C THR A 30 -2.57 -6.85 -3.46
N CYS A 31 -1.57 -6.17 -2.90
CA CYS A 31 -1.74 -4.89 -2.22
C CYS A 31 -1.69 -3.70 -3.20
N PHE A 32 -1.31 -3.92 -4.47
CA PHE A 32 -1.17 -2.85 -5.44
C PHE A 32 -2.48 -2.48 -6.12
N LEU A 33 -2.72 -1.18 -6.15
CA LEU A 33 -3.84 -0.51 -6.78
C LEU A 33 -3.34 0.37 -7.93
N PRO A 34 -4.14 0.49 -9.01
CA PRO A 34 -3.76 1.28 -10.17
C PRO A 34 -3.83 2.79 -9.88
N THR A 35 -4.73 3.24 -9.00
CA THR A 35 -4.96 4.66 -8.71
C THR A 35 -5.17 4.93 -7.23
N GLN A 36 -4.87 6.17 -6.80
CA GLN A 36 -5.15 6.66 -5.46
C GLN A 36 -6.64 6.63 -5.13
N GLU A 37 -7.49 6.95 -6.12
CA GLU A 37 -8.94 7.01 -5.95
C GLU A 37 -9.50 5.65 -5.53
N MET A 38 -9.03 4.55 -6.13
CA MET A 38 -9.43 3.21 -5.71
C MET A 38 -8.99 2.91 -4.27
N ALA A 39 -7.76 3.28 -3.90
CA ALA A 39 -7.27 3.11 -2.54
C ALA A 39 -8.13 3.90 -1.54
N GLN A 40 -8.47 5.15 -1.88
CA GLN A 40 -9.30 5.99 -1.04
C GLN A 40 -10.74 5.47 -0.91
N GLN A 41 -11.32 4.94 -2.01
CA GLN A 41 -12.64 4.34 -1.99
C GLN A 41 -12.69 3.11 -1.08
N ILE A 42 -11.70 2.23 -1.15
CA ILE A 42 -11.62 1.06 -0.26
C ILE A 42 -11.43 1.50 1.18
N ILE A 43 -10.65 2.57 1.41
CA ILE A 43 -10.46 3.13 2.73
C ILE A 43 -11.76 3.71 3.30
N ASP A 44 -12.59 4.34 2.47
CA ASP A 44 -13.86 4.94 2.89
C ASP A 44 -14.97 3.88 3.10
N ASP A 45 -14.97 2.84 2.26
CA ASP A 45 -16.02 1.80 2.24
C ASP A 45 -15.76 0.68 3.25
N GLU A 46 -14.54 0.13 3.26
CA GLU A 46 -14.21 -1.07 4.05
C GLU A 46 -13.23 -0.79 5.20
N LEU A 47 -12.39 0.24 5.09
CA LEU A 47 -11.39 0.54 6.11
C LEU A 47 -11.80 1.74 6.95
N SER A 48 -11.04 1.97 8.01
CA SER A 48 -11.27 3.12 8.88
C SER A 48 -10.29 4.24 8.52
N ILE A 49 -10.49 5.43 9.10
CA ILE A 49 -9.59 6.61 8.98
C ILE A 49 -8.14 6.34 9.42
N GLN A 50 -7.86 5.13 9.91
CA GLN A 50 -6.56 4.62 10.33
C GLN A 50 -5.73 4.08 9.15
N TYR A 51 -6.28 4.07 7.93
CA TYR A 51 -5.58 3.65 6.73
C TYR A 51 -5.40 4.83 5.78
N VAL A 52 -4.28 4.84 5.08
CA VAL A 52 -3.94 5.90 4.13
C VAL A 52 -3.45 5.33 2.80
N PRO A 53 -3.78 5.99 1.68
CA PRO A 53 -3.21 5.61 0.40
C PRO A 53 -1.74 6.03 0.36
N VAL A 54 -0.87 5.05 0.16
CA VAL A 54 0.57 5.24 0.04
C VAL A 54 0.97 4.98 -1.40
N LYS A 55 1.71 5.92 -1.98
CA LYS A 55 2.25 5.76 -3.33
C LYS A 55 3.44 4.80 -3.28
N ILE A 56 3.42 3.75 -4.09
CA ILE A 56 4.53 2.81 -4.25
C ILE A 56 5.10 2.96 -5.65
N GLU A 57 6.40 3.22 -5.75
CA GLU A 57 7.14 3.23 -6.99
C GLU A 57 7.96 1.94 -7.09
N ILE A 58 7.61 1.07 -8.04
CA ILE A 58 8.42 -0.09 -8.38
C ILE A 58 9.57 0.39 -9.27
N GLU A 59 10.77 0.35 -8.73
CA GLU A 59 11.99 0.77 -9.43
C GLU A 59 12.55 -0.34 -10.31
N SER A 60 12.57 -1.58 -9.82
CA SER A 60 13.06 -2.73 -10.58
C SER A 60 12.58 -4.04 -9.99
N MET A 61 12.29 -5.00 -10.88
CA MET A 61 12.01 -6.37 -10.52
C MET A 61 13.19 -7.22 -10.96
N ASN A 62 14.00 -7.70 -10.01
CA ASN A 62 15.22 -8.44 -10.32
C ASN A 62 15.25 -9.77 -9.56
N LYS A 63 15.23 -10.89 -10.30
CA LYS A 63 15.33 -12.27 -9.78
C LYS A 63 14.42 -12.58 -8.57
N GLY A 64 13.19 -12.08 -8.56
CA GLY A 64 12.20 -12.35 -7.51
C GLY A 64 12.23 -11.39 -6.32
N VAL A 65 13.18 -10.45 -6.28
CA VAL A 65 13.17 -9.33 -5.33
C VAL A 65 12.55 -8.12 -6.02
N TRP A 66 11.51 -7.58 -5.41
CA TRP A 66 10.83 -6.37 -5.86
C TRP A 66 11.51 -5.20 -5.17
N SER A 67 12.30 -4.42 -5.91
CA SER A 67 12.80 -3.14 -5.42
C SER A 67 11.69 -2.11 -5.62
N TRP A 68 11.11 -1.71 -4.51
CA TRP A 68 10.07 -0.71 -4.45
C TRP A 68 10.46 0.36 -3.45
N SER A 69 10.04 1.58 -3.76
CA SER A 69 10.16 2.74 -2.90
C SER A 69 8.77 3.23 -2.56
N ARG A 70 8.51 3.57 -1.30
CA ARG A 70 7.26 4.22 -0.89
C ARG A 70 7.44 5.73 -0.87
N GLY A 71 6.38 6.44 -1.23
CA GLY A 71 6.29 7.87 -0.98
C GLY A 71 6.32 8.16 0.52
N THR A 72 6.75 9.37 0.87
CA THR A 72 6.71 9.86 2.25
C THR A 72 5.26 9.93 2.72
N VAL A 73 4.95 9.21 3.80
CA VAL A 73 3.66 9.29 4.49
C VAL A 73 3.90 10.18 5.70
N SER A 74 3.24 11.34 5.79
CA SER A 74 3.50 12.33 6.86
C SER A 74 3.29 11.83 8.29
N HIS A 75 2.74 10.63 8.47
CA HIS A 75 2.45 10.01 9.77
C HIS A 75 3.44 8.91 10.14
N TRP A 76 4.28 8.50 9.20
CA TRP A 76 5.33 7.52 9.39
C TRP A 76 6.62 8.32 9.66
N ASP A 77 7.11 8.22 10.89
CA ASP A 77 8.15 9.09 11.47
C ASP A 77 9.57 8.70 11.02
#